data_AF-A0A2V9SNB9-F1
#
_entry.id   AF-A0A2V9SNB9-F1
#
_cell.length_a   1.000
_cell.length_b   1.000
_cell.length_c   1.000
_cell.angle_alpha   90.00
_cell.angle_beta   90.00
_cell.angle_gamma   90.00
#
_symmetry.space_group_name_H-M   'P 1'
#
loop_
_entity.id
_entity.type
_entity.pdbx_description
1 polymer ?
#
loop_
_entity_poly.entity_id
_entity_poly.type
_entity_poly.pdbx_seq_one_letter_code
_entity_poly.pdbx_strand_id
1 'polypeptide(L)'
;MRARLLAEAFDAVIINGKLPGGWTVQAIDGWIAEKCPGLEKRLLFTFSGGAEPEVNDFLQQRNLPYLVKPFEVADLIAQARRLLQKTHAAAAS
;
A
#
# COMPACT_ATOMS: atom_id res chain seq x y z
N MET A 1 -3.37 -12.71 -4.20
CA MET A 1 -3.66 -11.48 -3.44
C MET A 1 -5.09 -11.48 -2.90
N ARG A 2 -6.12 -11.18 -3.71
CA ARG A 2 -7.51 -10.94 -3.26
C ARG A 2 -8.08 -12.00 -2.32
N ALA A 3 -8.03 -13.27 -2.71
CA ALA A 3 -8.59 -14.36 -1.89
C ALA A 3 -7.99 -14.41 -0.48
N ARG A 4 -6.69 -14.12 -0.34
CA ARG A 4 -6.03 -14.07 0.96
C ARG A 4 -6.45 -12.85 1.78
N LEU A 5 -6.52 -11.66 1.16
CA LEU A 5 -6.97 -10.44 1.83
C LEU A 5 -8.42 -10.51 2.35
N LEU A 6 -9.25 -11.38 1.75
CA LEU A 6 -10.61 -11.63 2.22
C LEU A 6 -10.71 -12.74 3.28
N ALA A 7 -9.74 -13.66 3.31
CA ALA A 7 -9.77 -14.83 4.18
C ALA A 7 -9.02 -14.63 5.50
N GLU A 8 -8.04 -13.72 5.53
CA GLU A 8 -7.15 -13.48 6.65
C GLU A 8 -7.20 -12.00 7.05
N ALA A 9 -7.00 -11.70 8.34
CA ALA A 9 -6.82 -10.34 8.80
C ALA A 9 -5.36 -9.89 8.61
N PHE A 10 -5.16 -8.68 8.09
CA PHE A 10 -3.85 -8.08 7.92
C PHE A 10 -3.79 -6.69 8.58
N ASP A 11 -2.71 -6.43 9.30
CA ASP A 11 -2.48 -5.11 9.91
C ASP A 11 -1.96 -4.08 8.90
N ALA A 12 -1.28 -4.53 7.85
CA ALA A 12 -0.75 -3.71 6.78
C ALA A 12 -0.46 -4.56 5.54
N VAL A 13 -0.40 -3.94 4.36
CA VAL A 13 -0.04 -4.62 3.11
C VAL A 13 1.07 -3.85 2.39
N ILE A 14 2.13 -4.57 2.04
CA ILE A 14 3.21 -4.06 1.17
C ILE A 14 3.06 -4.77 -0.17
N ILE A 15 2.90 -4.03 -1.27
CA ILE A 15 2.53 -4.60 -2.57
C ILE A 15 3.24 -3.92 -3.73
N ASN A 16 3.46 -4.65 -4.84
CA ASN A 16 4.00 -4.05 -6.05
C ASN A 16 2.93 -3.18 -6.73
N GLY A 17 3.26 -1.94 -7.12
CA GLY A 17 2.31 -1.00 -7.74
C GLY A 17 1.95 -1.33 -9.19
N LYS A 18 2.65 -2.29 -9.80
CA LYS A 18 2.33 -2.84 -11.12
C LYS A 18 2.21 -4.35 -11.01
N LEU A 19 0.99 -4.86 -11.05
CA LEU A 19 0.72 -6.30 -11.05
C LEU A 19 0.16 -6.75 -12.41
N PRO A 20 0.44 -8.00 -12.84
CA PRO A 20 -0.16 -8.54 -14.06
C PRO A 20 -1.69 -8.48 -14.04
N GLY A 21 -2.31 -8.38 -15.22
CA GLY A 21 -3.77 -8.42 -15.36
C GLY A 21 -4.48 -7.09 -15.06
N GLY A 22 -3.81 -5.96 -15.31
CA GLY A 22 -4.44 -4.62 -15.22
C GLY A 22 -4.55 -4.06 -13.81
N TRP A 23 -3.88 -4.67 -12.83
CA TRP A 23 -3.86 -4.20 -11.44
C TRP A 23 -2.89 -3.03 -11.28
N THR A 24 -3.40 -1.84 -11.57
CA THR A 24 -2.75 -0.55 -11.30
C THR A 24 -2.88 -0.15 -9.84
N VAL A 25 -2.11 0.85 -9.40
CA VAL A 25 -2.20 1.43 -8.05
C VAL A 25 -3.63 1.87 -7.74
N GLN A 26 -4.30 2.53 -8.69
CA GLN A 26 -5.69 3.00 -8.55
C GLN A 26 -6.66 1.83 -8.38
N ALA A 27 -6.51 0.77 -9.19
CA ALA A 27 -7.35 -0.41 -9.10
C ALA A 27 -7.15 -1.16 -7.79
N ILE A 28 -5.91 -1.25 -7.30
CA ILE A 28 -5.57 -1.89 -6.02
C ILE A 28 -6.13 -1.07 -4.85
N ASP A 29 -5.85 0.24 -4.79
CA ASP A 29 -6.33 1.14 -3.74
C ASP A 29 -7.87 1.14 -3.66
N GLY A 30 -8.55 1.29 -4.80
CA GLY A 30 -10.00 1.26 -4.88
C GLY A 30 -10.60 -0.08 -4.45
N TRP A 31 -10.04 -1.20 -4.92
CA TRP A 31 -10.53 -2.53 -4.53
C TRP A 31 -10.32 -2.80 -3.04
N ILE A 32 -9.20 -2.38 -2.45
CA ILE A 32 -8.93 -2.55 -1.03
C ILE A 32 -9.87 -1.66 -0.21
N ALA A 33 -10.08 -0.39 -0.60
CA ALA A 33 -11.01 0.49 0.08
C ALA A 33 -12.45 -0.06 0.07
N GLU A 34 -12.86 -0.69 -1.03
CA GLU A 34 -14.19 -1.30 -1.16
C GLU A 34 -14.33 -2.62 -0.38
N LYS A 35 -13.34 -3.52 -0.47
CA LYS A 35 -13.44 -4.89 0.04
C LYS A 35 -12.83 -5.11 1.42
N CYS A 36 -11.92 -4.25 1.84
CA CYS A 36 -11.20 -4.33 3.11
C CYS A 36 -11.13 -2.93 3.77
N PRO A 37 -12.28 -2.33 4.17
CA PRO A 37 -12.31 -0.95 4.67
C PRO A 37 -11.33 -0.71 5.83
N GLY A 38 -10.59 0.40 5.76
CA GLY A 38 -9.52 0.77 6.68
C GLY A 38 -8.15 0.18 6.34
N LEU A 39 -8.05 -0.87 5.51
CA LEU A 39 -6.77 -1.41 5.05
C LEU A 39 -6.12 -0.51 3.99
N GLU A 40 -6.89 0.29 3.25
CA GLU A 40 -6.38 1.25 2.25
C GLU A 40 -5.45 2.31 2.87
N LYS A 41 -5.66 2.64 4.16
CA LYS A 41 -4.81 3.57 4.93
C LYS A 41 -3.49 2.95 5.40
N ARG A 42 -3.34 1.64 5.19
CA ARG A 42 -2.25 0.80 5.70
C ARG A 42 -1.54 0.06 4.56
N LEU A 43 -1.49 0.72 3.40
CA LEU A 43 -0.80 0.25 2.19
C LEU A 43 0.55 0.93 2.02
N LEU A 44 1.54 0.16 1.58
CA LEU A 44 2.81 0.65 1.03
C LEU A 44 3.01 0.04 -0.36
N PHE A 45 3.17 0.90 -1.37
CA PHE A 45 3.51 0.43 -2.71
C PHE A 45 5.01 0.28 -2.89
N THR A 46 5.42 -0.69 -3.71
CA THR A 46 6.79 -0.85 -4.18
C THR A 46 6.83 -0.84 -5.70
N PHE A 47 7.88 -0.29 -6.29
CA PHE A 47 8.05 -0.25 -7.73
C PHE A 47 9.44 -0.76 -8.11
N SER A 48 9.55 -1.51 -9.22
CA SER A 48 10.85 -1.97 -9.73
C SER A 48 11.64 -0.90 -10.49
N GLY A 49 11.03 0.27 -10.71
CA GLY A 49 11.62 1.47 -11.31
C GLY A 49 10.82 2.69 -10.87
N GLY A 50 11.13 3.88 -11.40
CA GLY A 50 10.32 5.08 -11.11
C GLY A 50 8.85 4.86 -11.48
N ALA A 51 7.94 5.33 -10.62
CA ALA A 51 6.52 5.36 -10.97
C ALA A 51 6.30 6.37 -12.12
N GLU A 52 5.42 6.02 -13.05
CA GLU A 52 5.03 6.87 -14.17
C GLU A 52 4.39 8.17 -13.62
N PRO A 53 4.48 9.33 -14.31
CA PRO A 53 4.01 10.62 -13.78
C PRO A 53 2.57 10.58 -13.26
N GLU A 54 1.65 9.96 -14.00
CA GLU A 54 0.25 9.80 -13.59
C GLU A 54 0.10 8.97 -12.29
N VAL A 55 0.94 7.96 -12.11
CA VAL A 55 0.97 7.15 -10.90
C VAL A 55 1.51 7.96 -9.72
N ASN A 56 2.54 8.78 -9.94
CA ASN A 56 3.06 9.68 -8.91
C ASN A 56 2.02 10.70 -8.47
N ASP A 57 1.31 11.32 -9.41
CA ASP A 57 0.26 12.29 -9.11
C ASP A 57 -0.85 11.64 -8.26
N PHE A 58 -1.28 10.43 -8.62
CA PHE A 58 -2.24 9.68 -7.84
C PHE A 58 -1.74 9.35 -6.42
N LEU A 59 -0.50 8.84 -6.30
CA LEU A 59 0.10 8.51 -5.00
C LEU A 59 0.20 9.75 -4.11
N GLN A 60 0.57 10.91 -4.66
CA GLN A 60 0.64 12.17 -3.93
C GLN A 60 -0.74 12.67 -3.49
N GLN A 61 -1.72 12.71 -4.42
CA GLN A 61 -3.08 13.14 -4.13
C GLN A 61 -3.73 12.30 -3.02
N ARG A 62 -3.47 11.00 -3.01
CA ARG A 62 -4.00 10.06 -2.01
C ARG A 62 -3.12 9.94 -0.76
N ASN A 63 -1.95 10.58 -0.74
CA ASN A 63 -0.94 10.45 0.31
C ASN A 63 -0.56 8.98 0.60
N LEU A 64 -0.40 8.19 -0.47
CA LEU A 64 -0.03 6.78 -0.40
C LEU A 64 1.49 6.65 -0.39
N PRO A 65 2.08 6.02 0.65
CA PRO A 65 3.53 5.85 0.70
C PRO A 65 3.99 4.83 -0.33
N TYR A 66 5.20 5.02 -0.85
CA TYR A 66 5.83 4.06 -1.75
C TYR A 66 7.36 4.02 -1.62
N LEU A 67 7.96 2.94 -2.11
CA LEU A 67 9.41 2.77 -2.28
C LEU A 67 9.74 2.33 -3.72
N VAL A 68 10.87 2.78 -4.24
CA VAL A 68 11.40 2.36 -5.55
C VAL A 68 12.59 1.44 -5.31
N LYS A 69 12.65 0.32 -6.03
CA LYS A 69 13.74 -0.66 -5.94
C LYS A 69 14.93 -0.20 -6.80
N PRO A 70 16.18 -0.50 -6.39
CA PRO A 70 16.53 -1.00 -5.06
C PRO A 70 16.28 0.08 -3.99
N PHE A 71 15.82 -0.36 -2.82
CA PHE A 71 15.64 0.50 -1.64
C PHE A 71 16.40 -0.08 -0.46
N GLU A 72 16.73 0.77 0.51
CA GLU A 72 17.37 0.33 1.74
C GLU A 72 16.39 -0.46 2.61
N VAL A 73 16.88 -1.53 3.23
CA VAL A 73 16.08 -2.32 4.18
C VAL A 73 15.61 -1.46 5.35
N ALA A 74 16.42 -0.49 5.76
CA ALA A 74 16.06 0.48 6.79
C ALA A 74 14.82 1.31 6.42
N ASP A 75 14.69 1.72 5.16
CA ASP A 75 13.53 2.49 4.69
C ASP A 75 12.27 1.63 4.69
N LEU A 76 12.38 0.37 4.27
CA LEU A 76 11.26 -0.58 4.34
C LEU A 76 10.79 -0.79 5.78
N ILE A 77 11.71 -1.00 6.72
CA ILE A 77 11.40 -1.17 8.14
C ILE A 77 10.75 0.11 8.69
N ALA A 78 11.28 1.28 8.37
CA ALA A 78 10.73 2.55 8.83
C ALA A 78 9.30 2.77 8.33
N GLN A 79 9.03 2.51 7.04
CA GLN A 79 7.70 2.63 6.47
C GLN A 79 6.73 1.60 7.06
N ALA A 80 7.14 0.33 7.19
CA ALA A 80 6.30 -0.71 7.80
C ALA A 80 5.91 -0.37 9.24
N ARG A 81 6.85 0.13 10.06
CA ARG A 81 6.57 0.58 11.43
C ARG A 81 5.56 1.73 11.45
N ARG A 82 5.70 2.72 10.56
CA ARG A 82 4.76 3.84 10.44
C ARG A 82 3.35 3.37 10.08
N LEU A 83 3.21 2.36 9.21
CA LEU A 83 1.90 1.78 8.90
C LEU A 83 1.25 1.15 10.13
N LEU A 84 2.02 0.38 10.92
CA LEU A 84 1.50 -0.31 12.11
C LEU A 84 1.17 0.63 13.27
N GLN A 85 1.94 1.71 13.45
CA GLN A 85 1.64 2.72 14.47
C GLN A 85 0.28 3.41 14.24
N LYS A 86 -0.09 3.65 12.98
CA LYS A 86 -1.43 4.18 12.64
C LYS A 86 -2.55 3.22 13.02
N THR A 87 -2.32 1.90 12.94
CA THR A 87 -3.29 0.88 13.36
C THR A 87 -3.60 0.97 14.85
N HIS A 88 -2.56 1.07 15.69
CA HIS A 88 -2.74 1.11 17.15
C HIS A 88 -3.43 2.40 17.62
N ALA A 89 -3.13 3.53 16.99
CA ALA A 89 -3.80 4.80 17.32
C ALA A 89 -5.30 4.78 16.98
N ALA A 90 -5.68 4.17 15.84
CA ALA A 90 -7.08 4.08 15.42
C ALA A 90 -7.91 3.08 16.26
N ALA A 91 -7.29 2.08 16.88
CA ALA A 91 -7.96 1.12 17.76
C ALA A 91 -8.12 1.63 19.21
N ALA A 92 -7.41 2.70 19.59
CA ALA A 92 -7.42 3.27 20.94
C ALA A 92 -8.37 4.48 21.08
N SER A 93 -9.30 4.69 20.13
CA SER A 93 -10.24 5.82 20.10
C SER A 93 -11.69 5.35 20.19
#